data_AF-A0A835HVM4-F1
#
_entry.id   AF-A0A835HVM4-F1
#
_cell.length_a   1.000
_cell.length_b   1.000
_cell.length_c   1.000
_cell.angle_alpha   90.00
_cell.angle_beta   90.00
_cell.angle_gamma   90.00
#
_symmetry.space_group_name_H-M   'P 1'
#
loop_
_entity.id
_entity.type
_entity.pdbx_description
1 polymer ?
#
loop_
_entity_poly.entity_id
_entity_poly.type
_entity_poly.pdbx_seq_one_letter_code
_entity_poly.pdbx_strand_id
1 'polypeptide(L)'
;MVLFLGLLRGTHLLSHHVFSASGWLGSIQPFCHRMRRCRGLVLGIVGRSASAKSLDTRSLAFKMSVVYFDVPEGKAIKPSTMFPLATRRMDTFNDLLAESDLISLHCTLSNETIQIINADCLQHIKQGTFLVNTGSSQLLDDCALKQLLIDGTIVGCVLDGVEGPQWMEA
;
A
#
# COMPACT_ATOMS: atom_id res chain seq x y z
N MET A 1 -2.82 -7.15 -5.12
CA MET A 1 -4.16 -6.84 -5.68
C MET A 1 -5.27 -7.09 -4.68
N VAL A 2 -5.47 -8.34 -4.23
CA VAL A 2 -6.57 -8.68 -3.29
C VAL A 2 -6.51 -7.84 -2.02
N LEU A 3 -5.34 -7.72 -1.39
CA LEU A 3 -5.14 -6.97 -0.15
C LEU A 3 -5.62 -5.51 -0.28
N PHE A 4 -5.17 -4.81 -1.32
CA PHE A 4 -5.55 -3.42 -1.52
C PHE A 4 -7.03 -3.26 -1.94
N LEU A 5 -7.58 -4.19 -2.72
CA LEU A 5 -9.02 -4.17 -3.05
C LEU A 5 -9.86 -4.42 -1.78
N GLY A 6 -9.39 -5.28 -0.88
CA GLY A 6 -9.99 -5.53 0.42
C GLY A 6 -9.99 -4.29 1.32
N LEU A 7 -8.93 -3.47 1.26
CA LEU A 7 -8.89 -2.15 1.90
C LEU A 7 -9.88 -1.18 1.26
N LEU A 8 -9.82 -1.00 -0.07
CA LEU A 8 -10.65 -0.03 -0.79
C LEU A 8 -12.16 -0.33 -0.70
N ARG A 9 -12.53 -1.60 -0.53
CA ARG A 9 -13.94 -2.04 -0.48
C ARG A 9 -14.41 -2.43 0.92
N GLY A 10 -13.52 -2.46 1.91
CA GLY A 10 -13.86 -2.86 3.27
C GLY A 10 -14.44 -4.28 3.38
N THR A 11 -14.17 -5.17 2.42
CA THR A 11 -14.80 -6.50 2.37
C THR A 11 -14.47 -7.35 3.58
N HIS A 12 -13.26 -7.21 4.14
CA HIS A 12 -12.84 -7.88 5.37
C HIS A 12 -13.66 -7.44 6.58
N LEU A 13 -13.94 -6.13 6.72
CA LEU A 13 -14.77 -5.57 7.78
C LEU A 13 -16.23 -6.01 7.63
N LEU A 14 -16.76 -5.93 6.40
CA LEU A 14 -18.12 -6.36 6.11
C LEU A 14 -18.34 -7.84 6.40
N SER A 15 -17.38 -8.69 6.01
CA SER A 15 -17.42 -10.13 6.30
C SER A 15 -17.53 -10.36 7.81
N HIS A 16 -16.62 -9.76 8.59
CA HIS A 16 -16.64 -9.91 10.05
C HIS A 16 -17.95 -9.42 10.69
N HIS A 17 -18.53 -8.33 10.17
CA HIS A 17 -19.82 -7.81 10.64
C HIS A 17 -21.00 -8.73 10.35
N VAL A 18 -21.03 -9.40 9.20
CA VAL A 18 -22.10 -10.35 8.85
C VAL A 18 -22.06 -11.58 9.75
N PHE A 19 -20.86 -12.06 10.11
CA PHE A 19 -20.71 -13.24 10.98
C PHE A 19 -20.90 -12.92 12.47
N SER A 20 -20.73 -11.66 12.89
CA SER A 20 -21.01 -11.19 14.24
C SER A 20 -22.50 -10.85 14.40
N ALA A 21 -23.35 -11.89 14.48
CA ALA A 21 -24.71 -12.02 15.05
C ALA A 21 -25.71 -10.82 15.21
N SER A 22 -25.51 -9.63 14.66
CA SER A 22 -26.34 -8.44 14.99
C SER A 22 -26.61 -7.46 13.84
N GLY A 23 -26.14 -7.72 12.62
CA GLY A 23 -26.23 -6.75 11.52
C GLY A 23 -27.08 -7.20 10.33
N TRP A 24 -28.41 -7.01 10.39
CA TRP A 24 -29.19 -6.81 9.17
C TRP A 24 -28.68 -5.54 8.44
N LEU A 25 -28.89 -5.46 7.12
CA LEU A 25 -28.35 -4.44 6.18
C LEU A 25 -28.52 -2.96 6.60
N GLY A 26 -29.23 -2.63 7.69
CA GLY A 26 -29.39 -1.27 8.20
C GLY A 26 -28.16 -0.70 8.94
N SER A 27 -27.23 -1.54 9.42
CA SER A 27 -26.08 -1.08 10.23
C SER A 27 -24.75 -0.99 9.44
N ILE A 28 -24.75 -1.20 8.12
CA ILE A 28 -23.52 -1.18 7.29
C ILE A 28 -23.08 0.23 6.85
N GLN A 29 -23.97 1.22 6.98
CA GLN A 29 -23.73 2.61 6.58
C GLN A 29 -22.41 3.21 7.10
N PRO A 30 -22.04 3.04 8.39
CA PRO A 30 -20.76 3.50 8.91
C PRO A 30 -19.55 2.70 8.41
N PHE A 31 -19.69 1.62 7.63
CA PHE A 31 -18.54 0.94 7.00
C PHE A 31 -18.36 1.37 5.54
N CYS A 32 -19.45 1.74 4.87
CA CYS A 32 -19.44 2.16 3.48
C CYS A 32 -18.73 3.51 3.24
N HIS A 33 -18.70 4.40 4.24
CA HIS A 33 -18.07 5.73 4.11
C HIS A 33 -16.57 5.70 3.79
N ARG A 34 -15.86 4.61 4.14
CA ARG A 34 -14.43 4.42 3.86
C ARG A 34 -14.15 3.78 2.51
N MET A 35 -15.19 3.28 1.80
CA MET A 35 -15.01 2.63 0.53
C MET A 35 -14.62 3.64 -0.55
N ARG A 36 -13.59 3.30 -1.34
CA ARG A 36 -13.13 4.14 -2.45
C ARG A 36 -13.27 3.44 -3.78
N ARG A 37 -13.62 4.23 -4.80
CA ARG A 37 -13.63 3.77 -6.20
C ARG A 37 -12.18 3.68 -6.69
N CYS A 38 -11.79 2.57 -7.30
CA CYS A 38 -10.44 2.40 -7.83
C CYS A 38 -10.10 3.41 -8.93
N ARG A 39 -11.04 3.63 -9.87
CA ARG A 39 -10.85 4.56 -10.99
C ARG A 39 -10.44 5.96 -10.51
N GLY A 40 -9.34 6.46 -11.07
CA GLY A 40 -8.82 7.79 -10.77
C GLY A 40 -7.92 7.86 -9.54
N LEU A 41 -7.80 6.79 -8.74
CA LEU A 41 -6.80 6.72 -7.68
C LEU A 41 -5.41 6.50 -8.27
N VAL A 42 -4.42 7.02 -7.55
CA VAL A 42 -2.99 6.84 -7.84
C VAL A 42 -2.44 5.70 -6.98
N LEU A 43 -1.92 4.66 -7.64
CA LEU A 43 -1.15 3.59 -7.03
C LEU A 43 0.35 3.92 -7.13
N GLY A 44 0.99 4.09 -5.98
CA GLY A 44 2.44 4.15 -5.82
C GLY A 44 3.05 2.77 -5.60
N ILE A 45 3.95 2.36 -6.48
CA ILE A 45 4.69 1.12 -6.37
C ILE A 45 6.14 1.44 -5.98
N VAL A 46 6.59 0.89 -4.86
CA VAL A 46 7.97 1.06 -4.37
C VAL A 46 8.78 -0.19 -4.72
N GLY A 47 9.79 -0.02 -5.56
CA GLY A 47 10.64 -1.12 -6.01
C GLY A 47 10.13 -1.81 -7.27
N ARG A 48 11.07 -2.42 -8.00
CA ARG A 48 10.81 -3.06 -9.28
C ARG A 48 10.97 -4.58 -9.18
N SER A 49 9.88 -5.31 -9.29
CA SER A 49 9.86 -6.78 -9.25
C SER A 49 8.81 -7.37 -10.20
N ALA A 50 8.82 -8.71 -10.34
CA ALA A 50 7.82 -9.40 -11.16
C ALA A 50 6.39 -9.23 -10.58
N SER A 51 6.27 -9.20 -9.25
CA SER A 51 4.98 -8.95 -8.57
C SER A 51 4.54 -7.50 -8.76
N ALA A 52 5.46 -6.53 -8.68
CA ALA A 52 5.19 -5.13 -8.96
C ALA A 52 4.64 -4.92 -10.38
N LYS A 53 5.30 -5.50 -11.40
CA LYS A 53 4.83 -5.44 -12.79
C LYS A 53 3.43 -6.05 -12.95
N SER A 54 3.20 -7.19 -12.33
CA SER A 54 1.89 -7.84 -12.37
C SER A 54 0.81 -7.01 -11.68
N LEU A 55 1.16 -6.30 -10.59
CA LEU A 55 0.27 -5.38 -9.91
C LEU A 55 -0.08 -4.18 -10.79
N ASP A 56 0.91 -3.60 -11.44
CA ASP A 56 0.76 -2.46 -12.34
C ASP A 56 -0.18 -2.77 -13.51
N THR A 57 0.12 -3.81 -14.29
CA THR A 57 -0.73 -4.25 -15.41
C THR A 57 -2.19 -4.45 -15.00
N ARG A 58 -2.40 -5.07 -13.82
CA ARG A 58 -3.75 -5.28 -13.30
C ARG A 58 -4.40 -3.97 -12.87
N SER A 59 -3.67 -3.05 -12.27
CA SER A 59 -4.19 -1.77 -11.76
C SER A 59 -4.58 -0.81 -12.89
N LEU A 60 -3.83 -0.82 -13.99
CA LEU A 60 -4.21 -0.10 -15.21
C LEU A 60 -5.57 -0.55 -15.77
N ALA A 61 -5.89 -1.85 -15.68
CA ALA A 61 -7.22 -2.36 -16.09
C ALA A 61 -8.37 -1.81 -15.21
N PHE A 62 -8.09 -1.45 -13.95
CA PHE A 62 -9.03 -0.77 -13.05
C PHE A 62 -9.11 0.74 -13.29
N LYS A 63 -8.38 1.26 -14.30
CA LYS A 63 -8.27 2.68 -14.64
C LYS A 63 -7.73 3.52 -13.46
N MET A 64 -6.77 2.93 -12.76
CA MET A 64 -5.92 3.63 -11.80
C MET A 64 -4.75 4.26 -12.54
N SER A 65 -4.26 5.38 -12.02
CA SER A 65 -2.96 5.91 -12.41
C SER A 65 -1.90 5.15 -11.63
N VAL A 66 -0.82 4.72 -12.28
CA VAL A 66 0.25 4.00 -11.58
C VAL A 66 1.54 4.79 -11.70
N VAL A 67 2.18 4.99 -10.55
CA VAL A 67 3.46 5.66 -10.40
C VAL A 67 4.41 4.71 -9.69
N TYR A 68 5.70 4.73 -10.03
CA TYR A 68 6.67 3.86 -9.38
C TYR A 68 7.97 4.59 -9.06
N PHE A 69 8.58 4.19 -7.96
CA PHE A 69 9.92 4.62 -7.57
C PHE A 69 10.84 3.40 -7.60
N ASP A 70 11.97 3.55 -8.28
CA ASP A 70 12.98 2.50 -8.35
C ASP A 70 13.98 2.70 -7.22
N VAL A 71 14.00 1.74 -6.29
CA VAL A 71 15.04 1.68 -5.28
C VAL A 71 16.33 1.27 -6.00
N PRO A 72 17.47 1.97 -5.80
CA PRO A 72 18.75 1.63 -6.40
C PRO A 72 19.30 0.30 -5.85
N GLU A 73 18.69 -0.82 -6.23
CA GLU A 73 19.32 -2.12 -6.07
C GLU A 73 20.41 -2.22 -7.16
N GLY A 74 21.68 -2.39 -6.79
CA GLY A 74 22.83 -2.51 -7.71
C GLY A 74 22.79 -3.70 -8.69
N LYS A 75 21.60 -4.21 -9.01
CA LYS A 75 21.31 -5.31 -9.93
C LYS A 75 20.88 -4.75 -11.28
N ALA A 76 21.37 -5.39 -12.34
CA ALA A 76 20.96 -5.06 -13.70
C ALA A 76 19.44 -5.20 -13.89
N ILE A 77 18.85 -4.24 -14.62
CA ILE A 77 17.42 -4.22 -14.94
C ILE A 77 17.09 -5.46 -15.79
N LYS A 78 16.19 -6.31 -15.28
CA LYS A 78 15.69 -7.46 -16.03
C LYS A 78 14.51 -7.03 -16.92
N PRO A 79 14.42 -7.47 -18.18
CA PRO A 79 13.26 -7.16 -19.05
C PRO A 79 11.92 -7.62 -18.43
N SER A 80 11.96 -8.69 -17.63
CA SER A 80 10.79 -9.22 -16.94
C SER A 80 10.20 -8.28 -15.89
N THR A 81 10.96 -7.30 -15.41
CA THR A 81 10.51 -6.34 -14.39
C THR A 81 10.20 -4.96 -14.96
N MET A 82 10.30 -4.77 -16.29
CA MET A 82 9.95 -3.54 -16.97
C MET A 82 8.43 -3.27 -16.90
N PHE A 83 8.06 -2.08 -16.43
CA PHE A 83 6.68 -1.61 -16.35
C PHE A 83 6.12 -1.20 -17.73
N PRO A 84 4.81 -1.34 -17.95
CA PRO A 84 4.08 -0.69 -19.04
C PRO A 84 4.45 0.78 -19.29
N LEU A 85 4.37 1.22 -20.55
CA LEU A 85 4.63 2.61 -20.95
C LEU A 85 3.66 3.63 -20.32
N ALA A 86 2.49 3.19 -19.89
CA ALA A 86 1.50 4.03 -19.21
C ALA A 86 1.90 4.38 -17.77
N THR A 87 2.89 3.69 -17.21
CA THR A 87 3.30 3.79 -15.81
C THR A 87 4.37 4.85 -15.67
N ARG A 88 4.14 5.83 -14.80
CA ARG A 88 5.04 6.97 -14.63
C ARG A 88 6.14 6.65 -13.62
N ARG A 89 7.40 6.89 -14.00
CA ARG A 89 8.51 6.85 -13.04
C ARG A 89 8.54 8.14 -12.23
N MET A 90 8.75 8.03 -10.92
CA MET A 90 9.05 9.15 -10.03
C MET A 90 10.54 9.27 -9.79
N ASP A 91 11.02 10.51 -9.74
CA ASP A 91 12.44 10.82 -9.55
C ASP A 91 12.85 10.72 -8.08
N THR A 92 11.97 11.12 -7.16
CA THR A 92 12.19 11.01 -5.72
C THR A 92 11.15 10.13 -5.05
N PHE A 93 11.52 9.56 -3.91
CA PHE A 93 10.61 8.78 -3.08
C PHE A 93 9.49 9.63 -2.50
N ASN A 94 9.82 10.86 -2.08
CA ASN A 94 8.84 11.80 -1.51
C ASN A 94 7.77 12.21 -2.54
N ASP A 95 8.13 12.39 -3.81
CA ASP A 95 7.16 12.67 -4.87
C ASP A 95 6.18 11.52 -5.06
N LEU A 96 6.67 10.27 -4.98
CA LEU A 96 5.78 9.11 -5.01
C LEU A 96 4.81 9.10 -3.83
N LEU A 97 5.30 9.34 -2.61
CA LEU A 97 4.45 9.37 -1.42
C LEU A 97 3.39 10.48 -1.49
N ALA A 98 3.78 11.64 -2.02
CA ALA A 98 2.92 12.81 -2.17
C ALA A 98 1.87 12.66 -3.28
N GLU A 99 2.12 11.86 -4.34
CA GLU A 99 1.14 11.61 -5.40
C GLU A 99 0.25 10.39 -5.14
N SER A 100 0.66 9.45 -4.28
CA SER A 100 -0.01 8.15 -4.11
C SER A 100 -1.19 8.19 -3.13
N ASP A 101 -2.34 7.66 -3.56
CA ASP A 101 -3.49 7.39 -2.67
C ASP A 101 -3.41 5.97 -2.08
N LEU A 102 -2.64 5.09 -2.74
CA LEU A 102 -2.33 3.75 -2.29
C LEU A 102 -0.86 3.44 -2.54
N ILE A 103 -0.15 2.99 -1.52
CA ILE A 103 1.27 2.65 -1.60
C ILE A 103 1.42 1.13 -1.44
N SER A 104 2.16 0.50 -2.35
CA SER A 104 2.45 -0.93 -2.31
C SER A 104 3.97 -1.17 -2.36
N LEU A 105 4.50 -1.82 -1.33
CA LEU A 105 5.92 -2.13 -1.22
C LEU A 105 6.26 -3.44 -1.94
N HIS A 106 7.20 -3.36 -2.87
CA HIS A 106 7.67 -4.46 -3.73
C HIS A 106 9.19 -4.47 -3.91
N CYS A 107 9.93 -3.94 -2.93
CA CYS A 107 11.38 -3.90 -2.88
C CYS A 107 11.96 -5.05 -2.06
N THR A 108 13.21 -5.43 -2.33
CA THR A 108 13.93 -6.39 -1.48
C THR A 108 14.54 -5.69 -0.27
N LEU A 109 14.67 -6.42 0.84
CA LEU A 109 15.34 -5.90 2.02
C LEU A 109 16.84 -5.77 1.76
N SER A 110 17.37 -4.57 1.98
CA SER A 110 18.78 -4.21 1.88
C SER A 110 19.07 -3.13 2.93
N ASN A 111 20.34 -2.82 3.16
CA ASN A 111 20.72 -1.76 4.10
C ASN A 111 20.13 -0.38 3.76
N GLU A 112 19.79 -0.16 2.48
CA GLU A 112 19.18 1.08 2.00
C GLU A 112 17.65 1.07 2.10
N THR A 113 17.02 -0.11 2.21
CA THR A 113 15.56 -0.24 2.30
C THR A 113 15.03 -0.57 3.68
N ILE A 114 15.92 -0.90 4.63
CA ILE A 114 15.56 -0.98 6.06
C ILE A 114 14.93 0.34 6.47
N GLN A 115 13.71 0.26 7.01
CA GLN A 115 12.90 1.41 7.41
C GLN A 115 12.79 2.49 6.32
N ILE A 116 12.65 2.07 5.05
CA ILE A 116 12.39 2.98 3.94
C ILE A 116 11.10 3.77 4.15
N ILE A 117 10.11 3.18 4.81
CA ILE A 117 8.95 3.89 5.36
C ILE A 117 9.26 4.24 6.82
N ASN A 118 9.81 5.42 7.05
CA ASN A 118 10.15 5.97 8.37
C ASN A 118 9.38 7.26 8.67
N ALA A 119 9.50 7.77 9.90
CA ALA A 119 8.83 8.99 10.35
C ALA A 119 9.06 10.21 9.42
N ASP A 120 10.24 10.34 8.81
CA ASP A 120 10.57 11.48 7.95
C ASP A 120 9.82 11.41 6.62
N CYS A 121 9.87 10.28 5.92
CA CYS A 121 9.19 10.16 4.63
C CYS A 121 7.66 10.15 4.80
N LEU A 122 7.18 9.65 5.94
CA LEU A 122 5.77 9.58 6.30
C LEU A 122 5.10 10.96 6.37
N GLN A 123 5.86 12.05 6.56
CA GLN A 123 5.36 13.42 6.50
C GLN A 123 4.88 13.84 5.10
N HIS A 124 5.36 13.17 4.05
CA HIS A 124 4.99 13.46 2.66
C HIS A 124 3.77 12.66 2.19
N ILE A 125 3.24 11.75 3.01
CA ILE A 125 2.09 10.94 2.65
C ILE A 125 0.81 11.79 2.64
N LYS A 126 -0.02 11.60 1.60
CA LYS A 126 -1.36 12.18 1.56
C LYS A 126 -2.23 11.70 2.71
N GLN A 127 -3.05 12.59 3.24
CA GLN A 127 -4.08 12.19 4.21
C GLN A 127 -5.06 11.21 3.58
N GLY A 128 -5.33 10.12 4.29
CA GLY A 128 -6.22 9.07 3.83
C GLY A 128 -5.56 8.08 2.87
N THR A 129 -4.25 7.90 2.94
CA THR A 129 -3.56 6.89 2.11
C THR A 129 -3.75 5.48 2.66
N PHE A 130 -3.74 4.50 1.77
CA PHE A 130 -3.67 3.08 2.12
C PHE A 130 -2.26 2.54 1.91
N LEU A 131 -1.78 1.71 2.83
CA LEU A 131 -0.46 1.08 2.74
C LEU A 131 -0.58 -0.44 2.62
N VAL A 132 0.17 -1.04 1.70
CA VAL A 132 0.27 -2.49 1.56
C VAL A 132 1.73 -2.88 1.53
N ASN A 133 2.12 -3.77 2.44
CA ASN A 133 3.43 -4.39 2.45
C ASN A 133 3.27 -5.90 2.27
N THR A 134 3.82 -6.43 1.18
CA THR A 134 3.92 -7.89 0.94
C THR A 134 5.37 -8.38 0.95
N GLY A 135 6.27 -7.55 1.48
CA GLY A 135 7.69 -7.83 1.60
C GLY A 135 8.07 -8.11 3.06
N SER A 136 9.26 -7.66 3.45
CA SER A 136 9.72 -7.76 4.84
C SER A 136 9.06 -6.68 5.71
N SER A 137 8.75 -7.02 6.97
CA SER A 137 8.31 -6.06 8.00
C SER A 137 9.36 -4.99 8.27
N GLN A 138 10.64 -5.31 8.14
CA GLN A 138 11.79 -4.41 8.38
C GLN A 138 11.87 -3.24 7.40
N LEU A 139 11.04 -3.21 6.36
CA LEU A 139 10.88 -2.06 5.46
C LEU A 139 10.12 -0.89 6.13
N LEU A 140 9.43 -1.16 7.23
CA LEU A 140 8.56 -0.23 7.92
C LEU A 140 9.13 0.12 9.30
N ASP A 141 9.02 1.38 9.67
CA ASP A 141 9.06 1.79 11.08
C ASP A 141 7.69 1.55 11.71
N ASP A 142 7.61 0.48 12.51
CA ASP A 142 6.41 0.04 13.22
C ASP A 142 5.82 1.12 14.14
N CYS A 143 6.67 1.90 14.81
CA CYS A 143 6.24 2.95 15.73
C CYS A 143 5.62 4.12 14.97
N ALA A 144 6.28 4.56 13.90
CA ALA A 144 5.80 5.67 13.09
C ALA A 144 4.51 5.29 12.33
N LEU A 145 4.44 4.06 11.80
CA LEU A 145 3.23 3.55 11.14
C LEU A 145 2.04 3.48 12.11
N LYS A 146 2.26 3.01 13.34
CA LYS A 146 1.22 2.95 14.38
C LYS A 146 0.64 4.33 14.67
N GLN A 147 1.48 5.35 14.83
CA GLN A 147 1.04 6.71 15.07
C GLN A 147 0.15 7.23 13.93
N LEU A 148 0.56 7.04 12.67
CA LEU A 148 -0.24 7.49 11.53
C LEU A 148 -1.58 6.76 11.36
N LEU A 149 -1.67 5.52 11.80
CA LEU A 149 -2.92 4.77 11.81
C LEU A 149 -3.88 5.30 12.90
N ILE A 150 -3.34 5.66 14.07
CA ILE A 150 -4.11 6.27 15.17
C ILE A 150 -4.62 7.65 14.75
N ASP A 151 -3.75 8.45 14.14
CA ASP A 151 -4.04 9.83 13.73
C ASP A 151 -4.94 9.89 12.47
N GLY A 152 -5.10 8.75 11.77
CA GLY A 152 -5.95 8.62 10.60
C GLY A 152 -5.35 9.14 9.30
N THR A 153 -4.08 9.54 9.29
CA THR A 153 -3.33 9.87 8.07
C THR A 153 -3.26 8.67 7.14
N ILE A 154 -2.97 7.49 7.69
CA ILE A 154 -3.13 6.21 6.99
C ILE A 154 -4.46 5.61 7.43
N VAL A 155 -5.39 5.43 6.50
CA VAL A 155 -6.76 4.94 6.81
C VAL A 155 -6.85 3.42 6.87
N GLY A 156 -5.81 2.73 6.42
CA GLY A 156 -5.69 1.29 6.55
C GLY A 156 -4.35 0.78 6.01
N CYS A 157 -3.81 -0.21 6.69
CA CYS A 157 -2.63 -0.94 6.24
C CYS A 157 -2.92 -2.44 6.13
N VAL A 158 -2.23 -3.13 5.22
CA VAL A 158 -2.17 -4.59 5.20
C VAL A 158 -0.72 -5.03 5.14
N LEU A 159 -0.34 -5.92 6.05
CA LEU A 159 0.99 -6.48 6.17
C LEU A 159 0.89 -7.99 5.90
N ASP A 160 1.63 -8.45 4.89
CA ASP A 160 1.69 -9.85 4.43
C ASP A 160 3.15 -10.31 4.48
N GLY A 161 3.71 -10.26 5.70
CA GLY A 161 5.05 -10.71 6.04
C GLY A 161 4.98 -11.74 7.17
N VAL A 162 5.93 -12.67 7.20
CA VAL A 162 5.97 -13.77 8.20
C VAL A 162 6.22 -13.25 9.62
N GLU A 163 7.07 -12.23 9.73
CA GLU A 163 7.27 -11.47 10.96
C GLU A 163 6.18 -10.40 11.01
N GLY A 164 5.15 -10.63 11.83
CA GLY A 164 4.12 -9.62 12.09
C GLY A 164 4.73 -8.37 12.73
N PRO A 165 4.06 -7.21 12.66
CA PRO A 165 4.50 -6.02 13.38
C PRO A 165 4.65 -6.29 14.88
N GLN A 166 5.71 -5.76 15.48
CA GLN A 166 6.04 -6.03 16.89
C GLN A 166 4.98 -5.51 17.87
N TRP A 167 4.18 -4.52 17.46
CA TRP A 167 3.10 -3.95 18.27
C TRP A 167 1.83 -4.81 18.32
N MET A 168 1.71 -5.89 17.54
CA MET A 168 0.60 -6.85 17.67
C MET A 168 0.86 -7.90 18.77
N GLU A 169 2.10 -8.02 19.23
CA GLU A 169 2.49 -8.96 20.30
C GLU A 169 2.45 -8.33 21.70
N ALA A 170 2.17 -7.01 21.79
CA ALA A 170 2.11 -6.22 23.01
C ALA A 170 0.67 -5.82 23.37
#